data_AF-A0A2M7N0M4-F1
#
_entry.id   AF-A0A2M7N0M4-F1
#
_cell.length_a   1.000
_cell.length_b   1.000
_cell.length_c   1.000
_cell.angle_alpha   90.00
_cell.angle_beta   90.00
_cell.angle_gamma   90.00
#
_symmetry.space_group_name_H-M   'P 1'
#
loop_
_entity.id
_entity.type
_entity.pdbx_description
1 polymer ?
#
loop_
_entity_poly.entity_id
_entity_poly.type
_entity_poly.pdbx_seq_one_letter_code
_entity_poly.pdbx_strand_id
1 'polypeptide(L)'
;MGAINCKETPRQKMIGMMYLFLTAMLALNVSKDILDAFVIVNEGMEKTNTNFSLKNSFTYDAFVVANQNDPIKVAPYYRAAMNIKKYSKDLDTYIKKLKAELITRIEGTEKAPAAIKDMRNFDGKDDRDVPHNFMLGESEDGSQGSARELKNKLIEFKKNLFAELKKSDISLPNKELSIRGLGDLGINTENNPKASADEPAEKYWETALFAEIPAAATITLLSQIQNQVKNAEATVIQTLLGGIGATDF
;
A
#
# COMPACT_ATOMS: atom_id res chain seq x y z
N MET A 1 -32.53 45.55 -30.90
CA MET A 1 -31.55 46.37 -30.15
C MET A 1 -30.47 45.45 -29.65
N GLY A 2 -29.31 45.44 -30.31
CA GLY A 2 -28.16 44.65 -29.87
C GLY A 2 -27.51 45.33 -28.68
N ALA A 3 -27.32 44.61 -27.58
CA ALA A 3 -26.54 45.12 -26.46
C ALA A 3 -25.11 45.40 -26.95
N ILE A 4 -24.73 46.67 -26.97
CA ILE A 4 -23.36 47.08 -27.25
C ILE A 4 -22.52 46.55 -26.08
N ASN A 5 -21.58 45.65 -26.36
CA ASN A 5 -20.61 45.15 -25.38
C ASN A 5 -19.81 46.34 -24.84
N CYS A 6 -20.22 46.85 -23.67
CA CYS A 6 -19.50 47.89 -22.97
C CYS A 6 -18.14 47.31 -22.56
N LYS A 7 -17.05 47.89 -23.06
CA LYS A 7 -15.69 47.38 -22.86
C LYS A 7 -15.39 47.39 -21.36
N GLU A 8 -15.14 46.22 -20.78
CA GLU A 8 -14.92 46.11 -19.33
C GLU A 8 -13.82 47.06 -18.86
N THR A 9 -14.12 47.80 -17.80
CA THR A 9 -13.16 48.69 -17.16
C THR A 9 -12.01 47.87 -16.55
N PRO A 10 -10.80 48.45 -16.41
CA PRO A 10 -9.66 47.77 -15.78
C PRO A 10 -9.99 47.17 -14.40
N ARG A 11 -10.89 47.82 -13.64
CA ARG A 11 -11.39 47.32 -12.35
C ARG A 11 -12.25 46.07 -12.50
N GLN A 12 -13.16 46.03 -13.48
CA GLN A 12 -13.99 44.83 -13.77
C GLN A 12 -13.13 43.66 -14.23
N LYS A 13 -12.09 43.93 -15.04
CA LYS A 13 -11.12 42.89 -15.43
C LYS A 13 -10.35 42.33 -14.24
N MET A 14 -9.90 43.19 -13.31
CA MET A 14 -9.25 42.71 -12.08
C MET A 14 -10.20 41.87 -11.23
N ILE A 15 -11.45 42.30 -11.06
CA ILE A 15 -12.47 41.55 -10.31
C ILE A 15 -12.76 40.20 -11.00
N GLY A 16 -12.89 40.18 -12.33
CA GLY A 16 -13.10 38.96 -13.11
C GLY A 16 -11.94 37.98 -13.01
N MET A 17 -10.69 38.47 -13.08
CA MET A 17 -9.51 37.64 -12.86
C MET A 17 -9.48 37.10 -11.43
N MET A 18 -9.76 37.93 -10.41
CA MET A 18 -9.82 37.46 -9.02
C MET A 18 -10.90 36.39 -8.81
N TYR A 19 -12.07 36.56 -9.42
CA TYR A 19 -13.16 35.58 -9.33
C TYR A 19 -12.80 34.27 -10.03
N LEU A 20 -12.14 34.33 -11.19
CA LEU A 20 -11.63 33.14 -11.89
C LEU A 20 -10.55 32.43 -11.07
N PHE A 21 -9.60 33.16 -10.48
CA PHE A 21 -8.59 32.59 -9.60
C PHE A 21 -9.21 31.95 -8.35
N LEU A 22 -10.16 32.61 -7.70
CA LEU A 22 -10.86 32.07 -6.52
C LEU A 22 -11.69 30.84 -6.87
N THR A 23 -12.42 30.88 -7.99
CA THR A 23 -13.22 29.74 -8.46
C THR A 23 -12.33 28.56 -8.83
N ALA A 24 -11.19 28.81 -9.48
CA ALA A 24 -10.20 27.78 -9.77
C ALA A 24 -9.59 27.19 -8.48
N MET A 25 -9.26 28.02 -7.48
CA MET A 25 -8.78 27.54 -6.19
C MET A 25 -9.81 26.69 -5.46
N LEU A 26 -11.09 27.10 -5.45
CA LEU A 26 -12.16 26.30 -4.85
C LEU A 26 -12.40 24.98 -5.61
N ALA A 27 -12.23 24.97 -6.93
CA ALA A 27 -12.40 23.79 -7.76
C ALA A 27 -11.24 22.79 -7.64
N LEU A 28 -10.02 23.26 -7.34
CA LEU A 28 -8.85 22.40 -7.13
C LEU A 28 -8.85 21.71 -5.76
N ASN A 29 -9.61 22.22 -4.80
CA ASN A 29 -9.74 21.61 -3.48
C ASN A 29 -10.67 20.39 -3.55
N VAL A 30 -10.21 19.28 -3.00
CA VAL A 30 -11.02 18.07 -2.85
C VAL A 30 -12.12 18.35 -1.83
N SER A 31 -13.35 17.88 -2.10
CA SER A 31 -14.45 18.09 -1.16
C SER A 31 -14.18 17.36 0.16
N LYS A 32 -14.57 17.98 1.27
CA LYS A 32 -14.40 17.41 2.62
C LYS A 32 -15.05 16.02 2.73
N ASP A 33 -16.20 15.83 2.10
CA ASP A 33 -16.92 14.55 2.07
C ASP A 33 -16.10 13.44 1.41
N ILE A 34 -15.33 13.75 0.36
CA ILE A 34 -14.45 12.79 -0.31
C ILE A 34 -13.27 12.42 0.61
N LEU A 35 -12.70 13.39 1.31
CA LEU A 35 -11.61 13.14 2.27
C LEU A 35 -12.08 12.29 3.46
N ASP A 36 -13.28 12.55 3.97
CA ASP A 36 -13.90 11.75 5.03
C ASP A 36 -14.21 10.32 4.53
N ALA A 37 -14.59 10.15 3.26
CA ALA A 37 -14.73 8.83 2.66
C ALA A 37 -13.40 8.05 2.65
N PHE A 38 -12.26 8.69 2.37
CA PHE A 38 -10.94 8.04 2.47
C PHE A 38 -10.64 7.58 3.90
N VAL A 39 -11.02 8.34 4.93
CA VAL A 39 -10.87 7.91 6.34
C VAL A 39 -11.66 6.63 6.60
N ILE A 40 -12.91 6.57 6.15
CA ILE A 40 -13.77 5.38 6.31
C ILE A 40 -13.18 4.17 5.58
N VAL A 41 -12.69 4.36 4.35
CA VAL A 41 -12.04 3.29 3.59
C VAL A 41 -10.78 2.81 4.31
N ASN A 42 -9.93 3.73 4.79
CA ASN A 42 -8.73 3.39 5.54
C ASN A 42 -9.04 2.59 6.81
N GLU A 43 -10.08 2.94 7.56
CA GLU A 43 -10.52 2.14 8.71
C GLU A 43 -10.96 0.72 8.31
N GLY A 44 -11.64 0.57 7.17
CA GLY A 44 -11.94 -0.73 6.60
C GLY A 44 -10.67 -1.52 6.28
N MET A 45 -9.65 -0.86 5.72
CA MET A 45 -8.36 -1.47 5.43
C MET A 45 -7.62 -1.90 6.70
N GLU A 46 -7.59 -1.07 7.74
CA GLU A 46 -6.97 -1.38 9.04
C GLU A 46 -7.66 -2.53 9.78
N LYS A 47 -9.00 -2.57 9.74
CA LYS A 47 -9.77 -3.71 10.26
C LYS A 47 -9.45 -4.99 9.51
N THR A 48 -9.33 -4.91 8.18
CA THR A 48 -8.94 -6.06 7.34
C THR A 48 -7.52 -6.53 7.68
N ASN A 49 -6.59 -5.61 7.89
CA ASN A 49 -5.22 -5.90 8.32
C ASN A 49 -5.18 -6.64 9.66
N THR A 50 -6.02 -6.20 10.60
CA THR A 50 -6.16 -6.84 11.92
C THR A 50 -6.73 -8.25 11.78
N ASN A 51 -7.77 -8.42 10.95
CA ASN A 51 -8.37 -9.73 10.68
C ASN A 51 -7.40 -10.71 10.03
N PHE A 52 -6.61 -10.27 9.04
CA PHE A 52 -5.57 -11.12 8.46
C PHE A 52 -4.49 -11.47 9.48
N SER A 53 -4.07 -10.52 10.33
CA SER A 53 -3.08 -10.80 11.38
C SER A 53 -3.59 -11.87 12.36
N LEU A 54 -4.88 -11.81 12.74
CA LEU A 54 -5.50 -12.82 13.59
C LEU A 54 -5.58 -14.17 12.89
N LYS A 55 -6.06 -14.22 11.63
CA LYS A 55 -6.11 -15.46 10.86
C LYS A 55 -4.72 -16.10 10.68
N ASN A 56 -3.71 -15.28 10.39
CA ASN A 56 -2.32 -15.75 10.26
C ASN A 56 -1.82 -16.32 11.59
N SER A 57 -2.19 -15.72 12.73
CA SER A 57 -1.83 -16.25 14.05
C SER A 57 -2.37 -17.67 14.29
N PHE A 58 -3.64 -17.93 13.94
CA PHE A 58 -4.21 -19.28 14.06
C PHE A 58 -3.49 -20.31 13.19
N THR A 59 -3.08 -19.92 11.97
CA THR A 59 -2.28 -20.79 11.11
C THR A 59 -0.90 -21.07 11.72
N TYR A 60 -0.26 -20.07 12.34
CA TYR A 60 0.99 -20.28 13.06
C TYR A 60 0.84 -21.20 14.26
N ASP A 61 -0.24 -21.07 15.03
CA ASP A 61 -0.54 -21.97 16.15
C ASP A 61 -0.74 -23.41 15.67
N ALA A 62 -1.38 -23.60 14.51
CA ALA A 62 -1.53 -24.92 13.89
C ALA A 62 -0.16 -25.54 13.53
N PHE A 63 0.81 -24.74 13.05
CA PHE A 63 2.17 -25.24 12.83
C PHE A 63 2.87 -25.62 14.15
N VAL A 64 2.65 -24.90 15.24
CA VAL A 64 3.22 -25.25 16.56
C VAL A 64 2.70 -26.61 17.01
N VAL A 65 1.39 -26.83 16.91
CA VAL A 65 0.77 -28.12 17.24
C VAL A 65 1.28 -29.24 16.33
N ALA A 66 1.32 -29.01 15.01
CA ALA A 66 1.84 -30.00 14.07
C ALA A 66 3.32 -30.36 14.36
N ASN A 67 4.13 -29.37 14.71
CA ASN A 67 5.54 -29.57 15.04
C ASN A 67 5.75 -30.29 16.38
N GLN A 68 4.80 -30.20 17.32
CA GLN A 68 4.83 -31.01 18.54
C GLN A 68 4.50 -32.48 18.27
N ASN A 69 3.58 -32.74 17.32
CA ASN A 69 3.15 -34.09 16.97
C ASN A 69 4.17 -34.83 16.12
N ASP A 70 4.76 -34.18 15.10
CA ASP A 70 5.81 -34.76 14.26
C ASP A 70 6.93 -33.73 13.99
N PRO A 71 7.88 -33.58 14.94
CA PRO A 71 8.94 -32.58 14.83
C PRO A 71 9.87 -32.79 13.64
N ILE A 72 10.11 -34.04 13.23
CA ILE A 72 11.08 -34.33 12.16
C ILE A 72 10.50 -33.90 10.81
N LYS A 73 9.24 -34.27 10.56
CA LYS A 73 8.53 -33.96 9.33
C LYS A 73 8.18 -32.47 9.21
N VAL A 74 7.76 -31.85 10.31
CA VAL A 74 7.19 -30.49 10.31
C VAL A 74 8.26 -29.40 10.47
N ALA A 75 9.41 -29.71 11.08
CA ALA A 75 10.49 -28.74 11.27
C ALA A 75 10.85 -27.87 10.06
N PRO A 76 11.00 -28.41 8.82
CA PRO A 76 11.30 -27.57 7.65
C PRO A 76 10.17 -26.59 7.34
N TYR A 77 8.91 -27.03 7.38
CA TYR A 77 7.73 -26.18 7.14
C TYR A 77 7.55 -25.13 8.23
N TYR A 78 7.74 -25.50 9.50
CA TYR A 78 7.68 -24.57 10.64
C TYR A 78 8.73 -23.47 10.51
N ARG A 79 9.97 -23.84 10.16
CA ARG A 79 11.06 -22.87 9.95
C ARG A 79 10.74 -21.93 8.79
N ALA A 80 10.24 -22.46 7.68
CA ALA A 80 9.81 -21.65 6.54
C ALA A 80 8.69 -20.67 6.93
N ALA A 81 7.67 -21.14 7.66
CA ALA A 81 6.58 -20.31 8.16
C ALA A 81 7.09 -19.20 9.10
N MET A 82 8.04 -19.49 9.99
CA MET A 82 8.63 -18.46 10.87
C MET A 82 9.46 -17.42 10.10
N ASN A 83 10.16 -17.83 9.04
CA ASN A 83 10.86 -16.89 8.15
C ASN A 83 9.86 -15.98 7.42
N ILE A 84 8.77 -16.54 6.90
CA ILE A 84 7.69 -15.80 6.24
C ILE A 84 7.08 -14.76 7.19
N LYS A 85 6.80 -15.16 8.45
CA LYS A 85 6.34 -14.25 9.51
C LYS A 85 7.28 -13.08 9.71
N LYS A 86 8.59 -13.34 9.74
CA LYS A 86 9.62 -12.32 9.89
C LYS A 86 9.60 -11.36 8.69
N TYR A 87 9.64 -11.87 7.46
CA TYR A 87 9.61 -11.03 6.26
C TYR A 87 8.35 -10.16 6.18
N SER A 88 7.18 -10.72 6.53
CA SER A 88 5.91 -9.97 6.58
C SER A 88 5.96 -8.87 7.64
N LYS A 89 6.44 -9.19 8.85
CA LYS A 89 6.58 -8.22 9.95
C LYS A 89 7.53 -7.08 9.62
N ASP A 90 8.68 -7.38 9.00
CA ASP A 90 9.67 -6.37 8.64
C ASP A 90 9.10 -5.38 7.61
N LEU A 91 8.36 -5.88 6.61
CA LEU A 91 7.69 -5.06 5.60
C LEU A 91 6.50 -4.27 6.17
N ASP A 92 5.65 -4.88 7.01
CA ASP A 92 4.54 -4.20 7.70
C ASP A 92 5.07 -3.05 8.58
N THR A 93 6.18 -3.28 9.29
CA THR A 93 6.84 -2.27 10.12
C THR A 93 7.37 -1.11 9.27
N TYR A 94 7.98 -1.43 8.12
CA TYR A 94 8.44 -0.41 7.18
C TYR A 94 7.27 0.45 6.65
N ILE A 95 6.16 -0.16 6.25
CA ILE A 95 4.99 0.59 5.75
C ILE A 95 4.38 1.46 6.87
N LYS A 96 4.29 0.96 8.11
CA LYS A 96 3.87 1.76 9.27
C LYS A 96 4.78 2.96 9.50
N LYS A 97 6.09 2.78 9.36
CA LYS A 97 7.06 3.88 9.45
C LYS A 97 6.80 4.93 8.36
N LEU A 98 6.58 4.52 7.11
CA LEU A 98 6.25 5.45 6.02
C LEU A 98 5.00 6.28 6.33
N LYS A 99 3.93 5.62 6.80
CA LYS A 99 2.69 6.31 7.20
C LYS A 99 2.94 7.31 8.33
N ALA A 100 3.67 6.91 9.36
CA ALA A 100 3.97 7.77 10.51
C ALA A 100 4.84 8.97 10.11
N GLU A 101 5.86 8.75 9.27
CA GLU A 101 6.75 9.80 8.77
C GLU A 101 5.99 10.81 7.90
N LEU A 102 5.10 10.33 7.03
CA LEU A 102 4.24 11.19 6.22
C LEU A 102 3.33 12.06 7.09
N ILE A 103 2.61 11.45 8.03
CA ILE A 103 1.72 12.18 8.96
C ILE A 103 2.53 13.19 9.78
N THR A 104 3.73 12.81 10.24
CA THR A 104 4.58 13.71 11.05
C THR A 104 5.06 14.92 10.26
N ARG A 105 5.33 14.77 8.97
CA ARG A 105 5.73 15.91 8.12
C ARG A 105 4.60 16.89 7.86
N ILE A 106 3.35 16.42 7.86
CA ILE A 106 2.16 17.24 7.59
C ILE A 106 1.65 17.89 8.88
N GLU A 107 1.48 17.12 9.95
CA GLU A 107 0.90 17.58 11.22
C GLU A 107 1.91 18.22 12.19
N GLY A 108 3.20 17.95 11.99
CA GLY A 108 4.23 18.24 12.97
C GLY A 108 4.22 17.25 14.14
N THR A 109 5.27 17.29 14.95
CA THR A 109 5.56 16.29 15.99
C THR A 109 4.56 16.27 17.15
N GLU A 110 3.87 17.38 17.41
CA GLU A 110 2.91 17.47 18.53
C GLU A 110 1.56 16.79 18.20
N LYS A 111 1.04 17.00 16.99
CA LYS A 111 -0.26 16.45 16.57
C LYS A 111 -0.17 15.06 15.95
N ALA A 112 0.99 14.69 15.40
CA ALA A 112 1.19 13.42 14.72
C ALA A 112 0.79 12.18 15.54
N PRO A 113 1.07 12.05 16.86
CA PRO A 113 0.69 10.85 17.60
C PRO A 113 -0.82 10.57 17.59
N ALA A 114 -1.66 11.60 17.63
CA ALA A 114 -3.11 11.46 17.58
C ALA A 114 -3.59 11.06 16.17
N ALA A 115 -3.03 11.69 15.13
CA ALA A 115 -3.34 11.42 13.73
C ALA A 115 -2.85 10.05 13.25
N ILE A 116 -1.70 9.57 13.76
CA ILE A 116 -1.17 8.22 13.49
C ILE A 116 -2.09 7.14 14.07
N LYS A 117 -2.66 7.40 15.25
CA LYS A 117 -3.55 6.45 15.92
C LYS A 117 -4.93 6.41 15.30
N ASP A 118 -5.48 7.57 14.95
CA ASP A 118 -6.78 7.70 14.31
C ASP A 118 -6.71 8.79 13.23
N MET A 119 -6.89 8.36 11.99
CA MET A 119 -6.88 9.22 10.82
C MET A 119 -8.00 10.28 10.83
N ARG A 120 -9.04 10.13 11.66
CA ARG A 120 -10.02 11.20 11.90
C ARG A 120 -9.36 12.48 12.42
N ASN A 121 -8.33 12.35 13.25
CA ASN A 121 -7.58 13.45 13.86
C ASN A 121 -6.46 14.01 12.95
N PHE A 122 -6.36 13.52 11.72
CA PHE A 122 -5.41 14.04 10.74
C PHE A 122 -6.04 15.28 10.08
N ASP A 123 -5.57 16.49 10.35
CA ASP A 123 -6.12 17.73 9.78
C ASP A 123 -5.70 17.88 8.30
N GLY A 124 -4.44 17.58 7.97
CA GLY A 124 -3.85 17.75 6.63
C GLY A 124 -4.21 16.66 5.60
N LYS A 125 -5.46 16.20 5.59
CA LYS A 125 -5.96 15.12 4.72
C LYS A 125 -5.84 15.44 3.22
N ASP A 126 -5.98 16.71 2.89
CA ASP A 126 -6.00 17.28 1.54
C ASP A 126 -4.61 17.64 1.00
N ASP A 127 -3.55 17.59 1.81
CA ASP A 127 -2.18 17.89 1.38
C ASP A 127 -1.76 16.94 0.25
N ARG A 128 -1.30 17.49 -0.87
CA ARG A 128 -0.84 16.72 -2.05
C ARG A 128 0.67 16.80 -2.23
N ASP A 129 1.29 17.88 -1.75
CA ASP A 129 2.69 18.21 -2.00
C ASP A 129 3.61 17.34 -1.15
N VAL A 130 3.32 17.18 0.15
CA VAL A 130 4.16 16.40 1.04
C VAL A 130 4.15 14.92 0.66
N PRO A 131 2.99 14.27 0.38
CA PRO A 131 2.97 12.89 -0.12
C PRO A 131 3.69 12.73 -1.46
N HIS A 132 3.45 13.63 -2.42
CA HIS A 132 4.10 13.57 -3.73
C HIS A 132 5.62 13.60 -3.59
N ASN A 133 6.15 14.63 -2.92
CA ASN A 133 7.59 14.82 -2.75
C ASN A 133 8.23 13.70 -1.92
N PHE A 134 7.55 13.21 -0.89
CA PHE A 134 8.07 12.12 -0.07
C PHE A 134 8.14 10.78 -0.81
N MET A 135 7.07 10.45 -1.54
CA MET A 135 6.94 9.16 -2.19
C MET A 135 7.74 9.10 -3.50
N LEU A 136 7.80 10.20 -4.26
CA LEU A 136 8.42 10.23 -5.59
C LEU A 136 9.80 10.89 -5.62
N GLY A 137 10.09 11.78 -4.66
CA GLY A 137 11.28 12.62 -4.69
C GLY A 137 11.21 13.63 -5.84
N GLU A 138 12.37 14.04 -6.35
CA GLU A 138 12.48 15.02 -7.44
C GLU A 138 12.49 14.39 -8.84
N SER A 139 12.32 13.06 -8.95
CA SER A 139 12.42 12.34 -10.22
C SER A 139 11.08 12.21 -10.94
N GLU A 140 11.08 12.41 -12.26
CA GLU A 140 9.91 12.21 -13.13
C GLU A 140 9.36 10.78 -13.11
N ASP A 141 10.21 9.78 -12.83
CA ASP A 141 9.81 8.36 -12.73
C ASP A 141 9.49 7.91 -11.28
N GLY A 142 9.59 8.82 -10.31
CA GLY A 142 9.39 8.53 -8.89
C GLY A 142 10.48 7.67 -8.24
N SER A 143 11.63 7.47 -8.91
CA SER A 143 12.69 6.57 -8.42
C SER A 143 13.46 7.08 -7.21
N GLN A 144 13.44 8.38 -6.95
CA GLN A 144 14.25 9.01 -5.92
C GLN A 144 13.54 9.10 -4.56
N GLY A 145 12.24 8.78 -4.50
CA GLY A 145 11.46 8.80 -3.28
C GLY A 145 11.25 7.42 -2.65
N SER A 146 10.48 7.43 -1.55
CA SER A 146 10.22 6.23 -0.75
C SER A 146 9.40 5.16 -1.49
N ALA A 147 8.72 5.51 -2.59
CA ALA A 147 7.94 4.58 -3.41
C ALA A 147 8.85 3.53 -4.08
N ARG A 148 10.02 3.92 -4.58
CA ARG A 148 10.98 2.97 -5.19
C ARG A 148 11.53 2.01 -4.16
N GLU A 149 11.85 2.48 -2.96
CA GLU A 149 12.27 1.61 -1.85
C GLU A 149 11.16 0.64 -1.46
N LEU A 150 9.91 1.11 -1.35
CA LEU A 150 8.76 0.26 -1.07
C LEU A 150 8.56 -0.80 -2.15
N LYS A 151 8.61 -0.42 -3.43
CA LYS A 151 8.51 -1.33 -4.58
C LYS A 151 9.59 -2.41 -4.52
N ASN A 152 10.84 -2.01 -4.28
CA ASN A 152 11.96 -2.95 -4.16
C ASN A 152 11.75 -3.94 -3.00
N LYS A 153 11.30 -3.46 -1.84
CA LYS A 153 10.99 -4.32 -0.69
C LYS A 153 9.81 -5.27 -0.96
N LEU A 154 8.80 -4.85 -1.73
CA LEU A 154 7.70 -5.72 -2.17
C LEU A 154 8.19 -6.83 -3.12
N ILE A 155 9.07 -6.48 -4.06
CA ILE A 155 9.70 -7.45 -4.97
C ILE A 155 10.57 -8.44 -4.20
N GLU A 156 11.39 -7.95 -3.28
CA GLU A 156 12.22 -8.77 -2.41
C GLU A 156 11.38 -9.69 -1.52
N PHE A 157 10.31 -9.16 -0.92
CA PHE A 157 9.36 -9.94 -0.12
C PHE A 157 8.77 -11.10 -0.93
N LYS A 158 8.23 -10.83 -2.13
CA LYS A 158 7.73 -11.89 -3.04
C LYS A 158 8.81 -12.94 -3.32
N LYS A 159 10.02 -12.49 -3.67
CA LYS A 159 11.15 -13.39 -3.96
C LYS A 159 11.48 -14.28 -2.75
N ASN A 160 11.49 -13.71 -1.54
CA ASN A 160 11.78 -14.45 -0.31
C ASN A 160 10.69 -15.48 0.01
N LEU A 161 9.40 -15.14 -0.17
CA LEU A 161 8.30 -16.10 0.00
C LEU A 161 8.43 -17.29 -0.97
N PHE A 162 8.68 -17.02 -2.26
CA PHE A 162 8.88 -18.08 -3.23
C PHE A 162 10.15 -18.89 -2.97
N ALA A 163 11.21 -18.27 -2.45
CA ALA A 163 12.44 -18.97 -2.09
C ALA A 163 12.19 -19.98 -0.95
N GLU A 164 11.40 -19.61 0.06
CA GLU A 164 10.99 -20.52 1.15
C GLU A 164 10.20 -21.72 0.61
N LEU A 165 9.25 -21.50 -0.30
CA LEU A 165 8.49 -22.59 -0.94
C LEU A 165 9.36 -23.51 -1.81
N LYS A 166 10.43 -23.00 -2.41
CA LYS A 166 11.30 -23.76 -3.33
C LYS A 166 12.34 -24.63 -2.64
N LYS A 167 12.57 -24.48 -1.33
CA LYS A 167 13.57 -25.27 -0.60
C LYS A 167 13.33 -26.77 -0.75
N SER A 168 14.41 -27.55 -0.84
CA SER A 168 14.36 -28.98 -1.13
C SER A 168 13.73 -29.81 -0.01
N ASP A 169 13.77 -29.31 1.23
CA ASP A 169 13.17 -29.92 2.41
C ASP A 169 11.64 -29.65 2.54
N ILE A 170 11.07 -28.85 1.63
CA ILE A 170 9.64 -28.59 1.53
C ILE A 170 9.04 -29.46 0.42
N SER A 171 8.16 -30.39 0.79
CA SER A 171 7.37 -31.19 -0.15
C SER A 171 6.00 -30.55 -0.36
N LEU A 172 5.64 -30.32 -1.61
CA LEU A 172 4.32 -29.82 -2.00
C LEU A 172 3.79 -30.71 -3.14
N PRO A 173 2.50 -31.09 -3.13
CA PRO A 173 1.88 -31.78 -4.26
C PRO A 173 2.04 -30.96 -5.53
N ASN A 174 2.57 -31.55 -6.61
CA ASN A 174 2.81 -30.84 -7.87
C ASN A 174 3.50 -29.48 -7.67
N LYS A 175 4.55 -29.44 -6.85
CA LYS A 175 5.25 -28.23 -6.38
C LYS A 175 5.38 -27.11 -7.40
N GLU A 176 5.80 -27.42 -8.63
CA GLU A 176 5.92 -26.41 -9.69
C GLU A 176 4.57 -25.78 -10.09
N LEU A 177 3.51 -26.58 -10.24
CA LEU A 177 2.17 -26.10 -10.55
C LEU A 177 1.57 -25.31 -9.39
N SER A 178 1.75 -25.78 -8.15
CA SER A 178 1.29 -25.04 -6.97
C SER A 178 1.96 -23.67 -6.88
N ILE A 179 3.28 -23.59 -7.06
CA ILE A 179 4.01 -22.32 -7.05
C ILE A 179 3.57 -21.41 -8.20
N ARG A 180 3.35 -21.96 -9.41
CA ARG A 180 2.82 -21.16 -10.55
C ARG A 180 1.41 -20.65 -10.30
N GLY A 181 0.56 -21.45 -9.67
CA GLY A 181 -0.83 -21.08 -9.34
C GLY A 181 -0.95 -19.94 -8.34
N LEU A 182 0.12 -19.63 -7.59
CA LEU A 182 0.16 -18.49 -6.68
C LEU A 182 0.26 -17.12 -7.39
N GLY A 183 0.58 -17.10 -8.69
CA GLY A 183 0.68 -15.87 -9.48
C GLY A 183 1.69 -14.87 -8.90
N ASP A 184 1.27 -13.63 -8.74
CA ASP A 184 2.04 -12.54 -8.13
C ASP A 184 1.74 -12.35 -6.62
N LEU A 185 1.00 -13.29 -6.01
CA LEU A 185 0.49 -13.23 -4.64
C LEU A 185 -0.45 -12.02 -4.38
N GLY A 186 -1.03 -11.45 -5.44
CA GLY A 186 -1.87 -10.25 -5.35
C GLY A 186 -1.10 -8.95 -5.09
N ILE A 187 0.23 -8.96 -5.28
CA ILE A 187 1.10 -7.79 -5.14
C ILE A 187 1.65 -7.45 -6.53
N ASN A 188 0.91 -6.60 -7.25
CA ASN A 188 1.33 -6.10 -8.55
C ASN A 188 2.30 -4.91 -8.38
N THR A 189 3.52 -5.06 -8.90
CA THR A 189 4.59 -4.06 -8.90
C THR A 189 5.03 -3.68 -10.31
N GLU A 190 4.26 -4.07 -11.32
CA GLU A 190 4.55 -3.80 -12.71
C GLU A 190 4.17 -2.37 -13.09
N ASN A 191 4.85 -1.86 -14.11
CA ASN A 191 4.56 -0.55 -14.69
C ASN A 191 3.24 -0.61 -15.47
N ASN A 192 2.52 0.51 -15.55
CA ASN A 192 1.26 0.60 -16.28
C ASN A 192 1.53 0.42 -17.79
N PRO A 193 1.00 -0.66 -18.41
CA PRO A 193 1.23 -0.93 -19.82
C PRO A 193 0.39 -0.03 -20.75
N LYS A 194 -0.58 0.73 -20.19
CA LYS A 194 -1.53 1.57 -20.93
C LYS A 194 -1.39 3.06 -20.63
N ALA A 195 -0.21 3.50 -20.20
CA ALA A 195 0.02 4.93 -19.95
C ALA A 195 -0.30 5.76 -21.20
N SER A 196 -1.03 6.87 -21.02
CA SER A 196 -1.34 7.78 -22.10
C SER A 196 -0.06 8.40 -22.66
N ALA A 197 -0.02 8.68 -23.96
CA ALA A 197 1.07 9.44 -24.55
C ALA A 197 1.11 10.88 -24.00
N ASP A 198 -0.04 11.40 -23.56
CA ASP A 198 -0.19 12.73 -22.97
C ASP A 198 0.26 12.80 -21.51
N GLU A 199 0.31 11.65 -20.81
CA GLU A 199 0.73 11.52 -19.41
C GLU A 199 1.76 10.40 -19.23
N PRO A 200 2.97 10.55 -19.80
CA PRO A 200 3.99 9.50 -19.81
C PRO A 200 4.47 9.12 -18.40
N ALA A 201 4.28 10.00 -17.41
CA ALA A 201 4.57 9.74 -16.01
C ALA A 201 3.70 8.62 -15.44
N GLU A 202 2.46 8.40 -15.90
CA GLU A 202 1.59 7.30 -15.42
C GLU A 202 2.13 5.90 -15.71
N LYS A 203 3.18 5.81 -16.54
CA LYS A 203 3.84 4.55 -16.87
C LYS A 203 4.45 3.87 -15.65
N TYR A 204 5.06 4.63 -14.74
CA TYR A 204 5.78 4.04 -13.61
C TYR A 204 4.83 3.69 -12.48
N TRP A 205 5.05 2.56 -11.82
CA TRP A 205 4.23 2.10 -10.69
C TRP A 205 4.17 3.15 -9.56
N GLU A 206 5.29 3.82 -9.33
CA GLU A 206 5.49 4.82 -8.29
C GLU A 206 4.57 6.02 -8.51
N THR A 207 4.69 6.65 -9.67
CA THR A 207 3.91 7.82 -10.07
C THR A 207 2.44 7.48 -10.27
N ALA A 208 2.11 6.33 -10.85
CA ALA A 208 0.72 5.88 -11.03
C ALA A 208 -0.04 5.75 -9.69
N LEU A 209 0.66 5.47 -8.59
CA LEU A 209 0.05 5.32 -7.27
C LEU A 209 0.13 6.57 -6.40
N PHE A 210 1.20 7.36 -6.51
CA PHE A 210 1.50 8.41 -5.53
C PHE A 210 1.61 9.83 -6.11
N ALA A 211 1.52 10.01 -7.44
CA ALA A 211 1.61 11.33 -8.03
C ALA A 211 0.35 12.15 -7.75
N GLU A 212 0.56 13.29 -7.07
CA GLU A 212 -0.45 14.35 -6.88
C GLU A 212 -1.75 13.88 -6.23
N ILE A 213 -1.73 12.81 -5.44
CA ILE A 213 -2.91 12.37 -4.68
C ILE A 213 -2.90 12.99 -3.27
N PRO A 214 -4.08 13.21 -2.66
CA PRO A 214 -4.17 13.71 -1.28
C PRO A 214 -3.52 12.74 -0.28
N ALA A 215 -3.00 13.27 0.82
CA ALA A 215 -2.35 12.51 1.88
C ALA A 215 -3.26 11.43 2.44
N ALA A 216 -4.57 11.70 2.54
CA ALA A 216 -5.54 10.70 2.96
C ALA A 216 -5.60 9.49 2.01
N ALA A 217 -5.54 9.72 0.70
CA ALA A 217 -5.49 8.66 -0.29
C ALA A 217 -4.17 7.89 -0.22
N THR A 218 -3.03 8.60 -0.08
CA THR A 218 -1.70 7.97 0.07
C THR A 218 -1.66 7.03 1.27
N ILE A 219 -2.14 7.47 2.44
CA ILE A 219 -2.20 6.66 3.66
C ILE A 219 -3.08 5.42 3.44
N THR A 220 -4.22 5.60 2.77
CA THR A 220 -5.15 4.50 2.47
C THR A 220 -4.52 3.46 1.54
N LEU A 221 -3.79 3.90 0.50
CA LEU A 221 -3.05 3.02 -0.40
C LEU A 221 -1.96 2.24 0.32
N LEU A 222 -1.21 2.88 1.24
CA LEU A 222 -0.23 2.19 2.08
C LEU A 222 -0.91 1.10 2.95
N SER A 223 -2.08 1.39 3.53
CA SER A 223 -2.88 0.40 4.27
C SER A 223 -3.36 -0.75 3.38
N GLN A 224 -3.72 -0.46 2.12
CA GLN A 224 -4.08 -1.48 1.14
C GLN A 224 -2.88 -2.38 0.79
N ILE A 225 -1.68 -1.82 0.65
CA ILE A 225 -0.45 -2.59 0.44
C ILE A 225 -0.18 -3.51 1.65
N GLN A 226 -0.38 -3.04 2.89
CA GLN A 226 -0.29 -3.90 4.08
C GLN A 226 -1.27 -5.07 4.01
N ASN A 227 -2.50 -4.85 3.53
CA ASN A 227 -3.48 -5.92 3.35
C ASN A 227 -2.97 -6.97 2.35
N GLN A 228 -2.40 -6.53 1.22
CA GLN A 228 -1.81 -7.43 0.23
C GLN A 228 -0.66 -8.24 0.81
N VAL A 229 0.23 -7.62 1.60
CA VAL A 229 1.35 -8.30 2.28
C VAL A 229 0.84 -9.39 3.23
N LYS A 230 -0.16 -9.07 4.07
CA LYS A 230 -0.74 -10.04 5.02
C LYS A 230 -1.52 -11.15 4.34
N ASN A 231 -2.18 -10.84 3.21
CA ASN A 231 -2.86 -11.84 2.40
C ASN A 231 -1.86 -12.78 1.72
N ALA A 232 -0.79 -12.24 1.13
CA ALA A 232 0.29 -13.04 0.56
C ALA A 232 0.95 -13.96 1.61
N GLU A 233 1.20 -13.43 2.81
CA GLU A 233 1.62 -14.23 3.97
C GLU A 233 0.64 -15.38 4.22
N ALA A 234 -0.67 -15.08 4.33
CA ALA A 234 -1.72 -16.06 4.58
C ALA A 234 -1.74 -17.18 3.54
N THR A 235 -1.69 -16.84 2.25
CA THR A 235 -1.70 -17.80 1.15
C THR A 235 -0.49 -18.74 1.20
N VAL A 236 0.70 -18.20 1.45
CA VAL A 236 1.93 -19.01 1.47
C VAL A 236 1.99 -19.91 2.70
N ILE A 237 1.63 -19.42 3.89
CA ILE A 237 1.62 -20.25 5.10
C ILE A 237 0.54 -21.34 5.04
N GLN A 238 -0.61 -21.07 4.41
CA GLN A 238 -1.64 -22.10 4.17
C GLN A 238 -1.14 -23.18 3.20
N THR A 239 -0.43 -22.77 2.15
CA THR A 239 0.17 -23.70 1.19
C THR A 239 1.21 -24.61 1.88
N LEU A 240 2.06 -24.04 2.74
CA LEU A 240 2.99 -24.82 3.55
C LEU A 240 2.28 -25.80 4.50
N LEU A 241 1.21 -25.36 5.17
CA LEU A 241 0.45 -26.22 6.09
C LEU A 241 -0.23 -27.37 5.34
N GLY A 242 -0.81 -27.08 4.16
CA GLY A 242 -1.39 -28.10 3.28
C GLY A 242 -0.36 -29.12 2.79
N GLY A 243 0.90 -28.70 2.59
CA GLY A 243 2.02 -29.59 2.24
C GLY A 243 2.30 -30.65 3.32
N ILE A 244 2.16 -30.30 4.60
CA ILE A 244 2.34 -31.24 5.71
C ILE A 244 1.29 -32.36 5.62
N GLY A 245 0.01 -32.02 5.52
CA GLY A 245 -1.07 -33.01 5.47
C GLY A 245 -1.05 -33.86 4.19
N ALA A 246 -0.57 -33.32 3.07
CA ALA A 246 -0.48 -34.08 1.82
C ALA A 246 0.64 -35.13 1.80
N THR A 247 1.56 -35.11 2.78
CA THR A 247 2.58 -36.15 2.93
C THR A 247 2.15 -37.29 3.87
N ASP A 248 0.91 -37.25 4.39
CA ASP A 248 0.29 -38.35 5.14
C ASP A 248 -0.46 -39.36 4.24
N PHE A 249 -0.54 -39.08 2.92
CA PHE A 249 -1.17 -39.93 1.89
C PHE A 249 -0.14 -40.34 0.83
#